data_AF-A0A7J3S0R1-F1
#
_entry.id   AF-A0A7J3S0R1-F1
#
_cell.length_a   1.000
_cell.length_b   1.000
_cell.length_c   1.000
_cell.angle_alpha   90.00
_cell.angle_beta   90.00
_cell.angle_gamma   90.00
#
_symmetry.space_group_name_H-M   'P 1'
#
loop_
_entity.id
_entity.type
_entity.pdbx_description
1 polymer ?
#
loop_
_entity_poly.entity_id
_entity_poly.type
_entity_poly.pdbx_seq_one_letter_code
_entity_poly.pdbx_strand_id
1 'polypeptide(L)'
;MKLGSWRSKKEEDIRTKVSDAIRKLEYHRREVETLRHRLEDRRVKLFDFIVYSVQRQERDRATVYANEHVEVKKIIRVLMTCELALTQVILRLESIRDIGDAMKEMGHAFSVIKGVGQVLSGLSTDVMNVQQDIQNTLTETMAELGQVAPTLTIDVNTSSGEEIVEEALRYLEGEIASKELPEPVNVAPDLNAFDRVRRTALLAAGDDEEDPFKIDVYQSKRSEPLEEAVSNYVNSKGGRLNVYEAAVALNAPLDDVEKVVLKLVNEGRIKVSG
;
A
#
# COMPACT_ATOMS: atom_id res chain seq x y z
N MET A 1 46.20 29.12 -26.63
CA MET A 1 45.64 27.86 -27.19
C MET A 1 45.59 26.68 -26.18
N LYS A 2 45.38 26.88 -24.87
CA LYS A 2 45.29 25.75 -23.90
C LYS A 2 43.92 25.51 -23.25
N LEU A 3 42.91 26.37 -23.45
CA LEU A 3 41.61 26.23 -22.78
C LEU A 3 40.71 25.09 -23.33
N GLY A 4 40.86 24.71 -24.61
CA GLY A 4 40.05 23.65 -25.22
C GLY A 4 40.40 22.23 -24.75
N SER A 5 41.68 21.95 -24.52
CA SER A 5 42.15 20.61 -24.12
C SER A 5 41.71 20.22 -22.70
N TRP A 6 41.61 21.18 -21.78
CA TRP A 6 41.18 20.93 -20.40
C TRP A 6 39.67 20.72 -20.29
N ARG A 7 38.89 21.41 -21.12
CA ARG A 7 37.43 21.29 -21.13
C ARG A 7 36.97 19.95 -21.70
N SER A 8 37.56 19.52 -22.81
CA SER A 8 37.28 18.21 -23.43
C SER A 8 37.67 17.02 -22.53
N LYS A 9 38.83 17.08 -21.85
CA LYS A 9 39.25 16.02 -20.91
C LYS A 9 38.35 15.91 -19.67
N LYS A 10 37.79 17.03 -19.21
CA LYS A 10 36.86 17.07 -18.06
C LYS A 10 35.46 16.57 -18.43
N GLU A 11 34.99 16.86 -19.64
CA GLU A 11 33.70 16.36 -20.16
C GLU A 11 33.73 14.84 -20.40
N GLU A 12 34.84 14.30 -20.90
CA GLU A 12 35.01 12.85 -21.10
C GLU A 12 35.01 12.09 -19.76
N ASP A 13 35.60 12.67 -18.71
CA ASP A 13 35.57 12.15 -17.33
C ASP A 13 34.15 12.16 -16.71
N ILE A 14 33.33 13.16 -17.03
CA ILE A 14 31.93 13.21 -16.57
C ILE A 14 31.09 12.13 -17.25
N ARG A 15 31.25 11.94 -18.56
CA ARG A 15 30.51 10.91 -19.31
C ARG A 15 30.81 9.50 -18.80
N THR A 16 32.09 9.20 -18.57
CA THR A 16 32.49 7.91 -18.02
C THR A 16 31.92 7.71 -16.61
N LYS A 17 31.99 8.75 -15.76
CA LYS A 17 31.39 8.71 -14.42
C LYS A 17 29.88 8.48 -14.43
N VAL A 18 29.14 9.16 -15.31
CA VAL A 18 27.68 8.98 -15.47
C VAL A 18 27.38 7.56 -15.94
N SER A 19 28.14 7.06 -16.92
CA SER A 19 27.96 5.70 -17.45
C SER A 19 28.25 4.62 -16.40
N ASP A 20 29.28 4.81 -15.58
CA ASP A 20 29.61 3.91 -14.47
C ASP A 20 28.58 3.98 -13.35
N ALA A 21 28.03 5.17 -13.06
CA ALA A 21 26.94 5.34 -12.12
C ALA A 21 25.67 4.61 -12.57
N ILE A 22 25.28 4.74 -13.85
CA ILE A 22 24.15 4.01 -14.44
C ILE A 22 24.35 2.49 -14.27
N ARG A 23 25.55 1.97 -14.59
CA ARG A 23 25.86 0.53 -14.44
C ARG A 23 25.71 0.05 -13.00
N LYS A 24 26.20 0.82 -12.03
CA LYS A 24 26.09 0.48 -10.60
C LYS A 24 24.65 0.51 -10.11
N LEU A 25 23.86 1.51 -10.54
CA LEU A 25 22.44 1.60 -10.19
C LEU A 25 21.63 0.46 -10.79
N GLU A 26 21.90 0.08 -12.05
CA GLU A 26 21.29 -1.08 -12.70
C GLU A 26 21.61 -2.40 -11.98
N TYR A 27 22.83 -2.54 -11.47
CA TYR A 27 23.22 -3.69 -10.66
C TYR A 27 22.38 -3.76 -9.38
N HIS A 28 22.30 -2.67 -8.62
CA HIS A 28 21.49 -2.63 -7.39
C HIS A 28 19.98 -2.77 -7.66
N ARG A 29 19.47 -2.21 -8.77
CA ARG A 29 18.07 -2.42 -9.20
C ARG A 29 17.76 -3.91 -9.37
N ARG A 30 18.65 -4.66 -10.02
CA ARG A 30 18.52 -6.11 -10.21
C ARG A 30 18.64 -6.90 -8.90
N GLU A 31 19.49 -6.47 -7.96
CA GLU A 31 19.55 -7.09 -6.63
C GLU A 31 18.24 -6.91 -5.86
N VAL A 32 17.69 -5.69 -5.85
CA VAL A 32 16.39 -5.39 -5.23
C VAL A 32 15.28 -6.21 -5.88
N GLU A 33 15.28 -6.29 -7.20
CA GLU A 33 14.32 -7.08 -7.98
C GLU A 33 14.37 -8.57 -7.61
N THR A 34 15.57 -9.14 -7.50
CA THR A 34 15.77 -10.52 -7.08
C THR A 34 15.26 -10.76 -5.65
N LEU A 35 15.53 -9.82 -4.73
CA LEU A 35 15.03 -9.91 -3.36
C LEU A 35 13.50 -9.81 -3.31
N ARG A 36 12.91 -8.91 -4.10
CA ARG A 36 11.46 -8.74 -4.19
C ARG A 36 10.77 -10.02 -4.66
N HIS A 37 11.29 -10.67 -5.71
CA HIS A 37 10.73 -11.93 -6.21
C HIS A 37 10.78 -13.04 -5.15
N ARG A 38 11.89 -13.16 -4.41
CA ARG A 38 12.00 -14.14 -3.32
C ARG A 38 11.01 -13.89 -2.19
N LEU A 39 10.75 -12.61 -1.87
CA LEU A 39 9.76 -12.25 -0.86
C LEU A 39 8.33 -12.47 -1.37
N GLU A 40 8.08 -12.25 -2.65
CA GLU A 40 6.79 -12.55 -3.30
C GLU A 40 6.49 -14.06 -3.22
N ASP A 41 7.46 -14.91 -3.55
CA ASP A 41 7.34 -16.37 -3.43
C ASP A 41 7.07 -16.79 -1.98
N ARG A 42 7.74 -16.14 -1.01
CA ARG A 42 7.49 -16.39 0.42
C ARG A 42 6.08 -15.95 0.81
N ARG A 43 5.61 -14.81 0.30
CA ARG A 43 4.27 -14.27 0.57
C ARG A 43 3.20 -15.25 0.09
N VAL A 44 3.34 -15.78 -1.12
CA VAL A 44 2.41 -16.79 -1.67
C VAL A 44 2.38 -18.04 -0.78
N LYS A 45 3.53 -18.56 -0.38
CA LYS A 45 3.61 -19.73 0.53
C LYS A 45 2.96 -19.46 1.89
N LEU A 46 3.16 -18.26 2.45
CA LEU A 46 2.51 -17.87 3.70
C LEU A 46 0.99 -17.84 3.54
N PHE A 47 0.49 -17.36 2.41
CA PHE A 47 -0.94 -17.40 2.11
C PHE A 47 -1.48 -18.84 2.05
N ASP A 48 -0.78 -19.75 1.37
CA ASP A 48 -1.15 -21.18 1.34
C ASP A 48 -1.20 -21.79 2.75
N PHE A 49 -0.24 -21.44 3.62
CA PHE A 49 -0.22 -21.89 5.02
C PHE A 49 -1.36 -21.30 5.86
N ILE A 50 -1.78 -20.06 5.60
CA ILE A 50 -2.96 -19.45 6.23
C ILE A 50 -4.20 -20.28 5.85
N VAL A 51 -4.41 -20.51 4.55
CA VAL A 51 -5.53 -21.29 4.03
C VAL A 51 -5.57 -22.70 4.66
N TYR A 52 -4.43 -23.39 4.69
CA TYR A 52 -4.29 -24.71 5.30
C TYR A 52 -4.61 -24.72 6.81
N SER A 53 -4.12 -23.72 7.55
CA SER A 53 -4.36 -23.62 9.00
C SER A 53 -5.82 -23.32 9.32
N VAL A 54 -6.47 -22.47 8.52
CA VAL A 54 -7.90 -22.16 8.65
C VAL A 54 -8.77 -23.39 8.38
N GLN A 55 -8.45 -24.19 7.35
CA GLN A 55 -9.17 -25.44 7.06
C GLN A 55 -9.14 -26.44 8.22
N ARG A 56 -8.02 -26.47 8.95
CA ARG A 56 -7.85 -27.35 10.14
C ARG A 56 -8.38 -26.73 11.43
N GLN A 57 -9.01 -25.56 11.35
CA GLN A 57 -9.50 -24.78 12.49
C GLN A 57 -8.38 -24.38 13.48
N GLU A 58 -7.13 -24.34 13.03
CA GLU A 58 -5.96 -23.91 13.83
C GLU A 58 -5.82 -22.39 13.78
N ARG A 59 -6.75 -21.67 14.44
CA ARG A 59 -6.84 -20.19 14.37
C ARG A 59 -5.59 -19.47 14.84
N ASP A 60 -4.94 -19.94 15.91
CA ASP A 60 -3.74 -19.27 16.44
C ASP A 60 -2.59 -19.29 15.44
N ARG A 61 -2.40 -20.41 14.72
CA ARG A 61 -1.37 -20.53 13.67
C ARG A 61 -1.71 -19.70 12.45
N ALA A 62 -2.98 -19.69 12.03
CA ALA A 62 -3.44 -18.85 10.93
C ALA A 62 -3.15 -17.36 11.20
N THR A 63 -3.40 -16.89 12.42
CA THR A 63 -3.11 -15.51 12.83
C THR A 63 -1.62 -15.18 12.77
N VAL A 64 -0.74 -16.09 13.22
CA VAL A 64 0.71 -15.89 13.14
C VAL A 64 1.18 -15.78 11.68
N TYR A 65 0.72 -16.68 10.80
CA TYR A 65 1.08 -16.63 9.37
C TYR A 65 0.50 -15.39 8.67
N ALA A 66 -0.70 -14.94 9.06
CA ALA A 66 -1.29 -13.71 8.55
C ALA A 66 -0.48 -12.47 8.91
N ASN A 67 -0.03 -12.38 10.17
CA ASN A 67 0.85 -11.29 10.61
C ASN A 67 2.16 -11.27 9.80
N GLU A 68 2.79 -12.43 9.61
CA GLU A 68 4.02 -12.51 8.81
C GLU A 68 3.77 -12.15 7.34
N HIS A 69 2.66 -12.62 6.75
CA HIS A 69 2.27 -12.29 5.38
C HIS A 69 2.17 -10.77 5.17
N VAL A 70 1.58 -10.06 6.14
CA VAL A 70 1.39 -8.61 6.09
C VAL A 70 2.70 -7.87 6.22
N GLU A 71 3.59 -8.31 7.10
CA GLU A 71 4.94 -7.75 7.21
C GLU A 71 5.75 -7.97 5.93
N VAL A 72 5.69 -9.16 5.35
CA VAL A 72 6.33 -9.44 4.05
C VAL A 72 5.73 -8.55 2.95
N LYS A 73 4.41 -8.36 2.92
CA LYS A 73 3.72 -7.46 1.97
C LYS A 73 4.18 -5.99 2.13
N LYS A 74 4.38 -5.52 3.36
CA LYS A 74 4.93 -4.18 3.62
C LYS A 74 6.36 -4.04 3.06
N ILE A 75 7.22 -5.02 3.30
CA ILE A 75 8.59 -5.02 2.79
C ILE A 75 8.60 -5.02 1.26
N ILE A 76 7.78 -5.86 0.61
CA ILE A 76 7.65 -5.89 -0.85
C ILE A 76 7.25 -4.52 -1.41
N ARG A 77 6.31 -3.82 -0.78
CA ARG A 77 5.90 -2.47 -1.19
C ARG A 77 7.06 -1.47 -1.11
N VAL A 78 7.85 -1.53 -0.05
CA VAL A 78 9.07 -0.70 0.08
C VAL A 78 10.07 -1.05 -1.03
N LEU A 79 10.31 -2.33 -1.33
CA LEU A 79 11.21 -2.74 -2.41
C LEU A 79 10.72 -2.27 -3.79
N MET A 80 9.42 -2.36 -4.09
CA MET A 80 8.84 -1.80 -5.33
C MET A 80 9.07 -0.29 -5.44
N THR A 81 8.93 0.41 -4.31
CA THR A 81 9.20 1.85 -4.24
C THR A 81 10.68 2.15 -4.53
N CYS A 82 11.59 1.36 -3.96
CA CYS A 82 13.02 1.45 -4.24
C CYS A 82 13.35 1.14 -5.71
N GLU A 83 12.74 0.12 -6.32
CA GLU A 83 12.90 -0.20 -7.74
C GLU A 83 12.46 0.96 -8.62
N LEU A 84 11.32 1.57 -8.31
CA LEU A 84 10.82 2.74 -9.03
C LEU A 84 11.77 3.93 -8.89
N ALA A 85 12.23 4.22 -7.67
CA ALA A 85 13.18 5.30 -7.41
C ALA A 85 14.50 5.09 -8.17
N LEU A 86 15.04 3.87 -8.16
CA LEU A 86 16.26 3.53 -8.90
C LEU A 86 16.05 3.70 -10.41
N THR A 87 14.93 3.21 -10.94
CA THR A 87 14.58 3.36 -12.36
C THR A 87 14.49 4.84 -12.74
N GLN A 88 13.83 5.66 -11.92
CA GLN A 88 13.73 7.10 -12.14
C GLN A 88 15.11 7.76 -12.17
N VAL A 89 16.00 7.44 -11.23
CA VAL A 89 17.37 7.99 -11.21
C VAL A 89 18.17 7.54 -12.43
N ILE A 90 18.06 6.28 -12.84
CA ILE A 90 18.73 5.74 -14.04
C ILE A 90 18.27 6.53 -15.28
N LEU A 91 16.96 6.67 -15.49
CA LEU A 91 16.41 7.43 -16.62
C LEU A 91 16.86 8.90 -16.63
N ARG A 92 17.02 9.52 -15.46
CA ARG A 92 17.57 10.87 -15.34
C ARG A 92 19.03 10.92 -15.81
N LEU A 93 19.86 9.98 -15.37
CA LEU A 93 21.26 9.91 -15.77
C LEU A 93 21.42 9.62 -17.27
N GLU A 94 20.56 8.79 -17.84
CA GLU A 94 20.49 8.55 -19.29
C GLU A 94 20.11 9.83 -20.05
N SER A 95 19.08 10.54 -19.58
CA SER A 95 18.69 11.83 -20.16
C SER A 95 19.85 12.86 -20.10
N ILE A 96 20.58 12.92 -18.99
CA ILE A 96 21.76 13.79 -18.84
C ILE A 96 22.87 13.41 -19.83
N ARG A 97 23.11 12.11 -20.02
CA ARG A 97 24.08 11.62 -21.01
C ARG A 97 23.67 12.03 -22.42
N ASP A 98 22.40 11.83 -22.77
CA ASP A 98 21.90 12.08 -24.11
C ASP A 98 21.85 13.60 -24.42
N ILE A 99 21.50 14.44 -23.44
CA ILE A 99 21.64 15.90 -23.53
C ILE A 99 23.10 16.32 -23.68
N GLY A 100 24.01 15.69 -22.93
CA GLY A 100 25.46 15.92 -23.05
C GLY A 100 25.99 15.62 -24.46
N ASP A 101 25.47 14.56 -25.09
CA ASP A 101 25.80 14.20 -26.47
C ASP A 101 25.25 15.22 -27.47
N ALA A 102 24.00 15.65 -27.29
CA ALA A 102 23.39 16.71 -28.10
C ALA A 102 24.17 18.04 -27.98
N MET A 103 24.60 18.42 -26.76
CA MET A 103 25.41 19.62 -26.53
C MET A 103 26.77 19.54 -27.22
N LYS A 104 27.38 18.36 -27.29
CA LYS A 104 28.65 18.16 -28.01
C LYS A 104 28.47 18.40 -29.51
N GLU A 105 27.42 17.83 -30.11
CA GLU A 105 27.15 18.02 -31.54
C GLU A 105 26.75 19.46 -31.86
N MET A 106 25.98 20.13 -30.99
CA MET A 106 25.73 21.57 -31.09
C MET A 106 27.02 22.38 -31.00
N GLY A 107 27.97 21.98 -30.15
CA GLY A 107 29.30 22.59 -30.08
C GLY A 107 30.07 22.47 -31.40
N HIS A 108 30.01 21.31 -32.07
CA HIS A 108 30.59 21.14 -33.40
C HIS A 108 29.91 22.04 -34.44
N ALA A 109 28.57 22.08 -34.46
CA ALA A 109 27.80 22.95 -35.34
C ALA A 109 28.16 24.44 -35.12
N PHE A 110 28.29 24.88 -33.87
CA PHE A 110 28.72 26.24 -33.52
C PHE A 110 30.12 26.55 -34.06
N SER A 111 31.06 25.60 -33.94
CA SER A 111 32.42 25.74 -34.48
C SER A 111 32.42 25.88 -36.00
N VAL A 112 31.59 25.10 -36.70
CA VAL A 112 31.43 25.20 -38.17
C VAL A 112 30.84 26.56 -38.56
N ILE A 113 29.76 27.01 -37.92
CA ILE A 113 29.14 28.31 -38.18
C ILE A 113 30.11 29.47 -37.92
N LYS A 114 30.90 29.39 -36.85
CA LYS A 114 31.94 30.37 -36.55
C LYS A 114 33.05 30.39 -37.62
N GLY A 115 33.47 29.22 -38.11
CA GLY A 115 34.45 29.10 -39.19
C GLY A 115 33.93 29.70 -40.51
N VAL A 116 32.68 29.40 -40.86
CA VAL A 116 31.98 30.01 -42.00
C VAL A 116 31.96 31.54 -41.87
N GLY A 117 31.74 32.06 -40.67
CA GLY A 117 31.76 33.49 -40.45
C GLY A 117 33.09 34.21 -40.60
N GLN A 118 34.20 33.51 -40.33
CA GLN A 118 35.52 34.06 -40.62
C GLN A 118 35.74 34.21 -42.13
N VAL A 119 35.23 33.26 -42.92
CA VAL A 119 35.28 33.31 -44.39
C VAL A 119 34.34 34.39 -44.95
N LEU A 120 33.17 34.56 -44.35
CA LEU A 120 32.17 35.55 -44.76
C LEU A 120 32.45 36.98 -44.26
N SER A 121 33.46 37.18 -43.40
CA SER A 121 33.82 38.50 -42.86
C SER A 121 34.26 39.55 -43.89
N GLY A 122 34.46 39.14 -45.16
CA GLY A 122 34.72 40.01 -46.30
C GLY A 122 33.52 40.24 -47.24
N LEU A 123 32.32 39.73 -46.90
CA LEU A 123 31.10 39.80 -47.70
C LEU A 123 30.08 40.80 -47.08
N SER A 124 28.94 40.98 -47.77
CA SER A 124 27.87 41.93 -47.41
C SER A 124 27.40 41.80 -45.95
N THR A 125 27.03 42.94 -45.35
CA THR A 125 26.46 43.06 -44.01
C THR A 125 25.22 42.17 -43.80
N ASP A 126 24.42 41.94 -44.84
CA ASP A 126 23.23 41.08 -44.76
C ASP A 126 23.58 39.63 -44.41
N VAL A 127 24.68 39.11 -44.95
CA VAL A 127 25.15 37.75 -44.69
C VAL A 127 25.71 37.62 -43.27
N MET A 128 26.36 38.69 -42.77
CA MET A 128 26.84 38.75 -41.39
C MET A 128 25.70 38.75 -40.38
N ASN A 129 24.59 39.45 -40.68
CA ASN A 129 23.39 39.48 -39.83
C ASN A 129 22.76 38.08 -39.71
N VAL A 130 22.55 37.38 -40.83
CA VAL A 130 21.99 36.01 -40.83
C VAL A 130 22.85 35.05 -40.01
N GLN A 131 24.16 35.17 -40.11
CA GLN A 131 25.08 34.34 -39.32
C GLN A 131 24.99 34.66 -37.82
N GLN A 132 24.90 35.95 -37.45
CA GLN A 132 24.72 36.36 -36.07
C GLN A 132 23.40 35.84 -35.50
N ASP A 133 22.32 35.87 -36.29
CA ASP A 133 21.02 35.33 -35.92
C ASP A 133 21.11 33.82 -35.65
N ILE A 134 21.76 33.06 -36.54
CA ILE A 134 21.98 31.61 -36.35
C ILE A 134 22.80 31.32 -35.07
N GLN A 135 23.83 32.12 -34.79
CA GLN A 135 24.63 31.98 -33.56
C GLN A 135 23.83 32.29 -32.30
N ASN A 136 22.96 33.31 -32.36
CA ASN A 136 22.08 33.68 -31.26
C ASN A 136 21.07 32.56 -30.98
N THR A 137 20.39 32.05 -32.01
CA THR A 137 19.45 30.93 -31.90
C THR A 137 20.13 29.70 -31.31
N LEU A 138 21.33 29.34 -31.79
CA LEU A 138 22.06 28.18 -31.27
C LEU A 138 22.46 28.37 -29.79
N THR A 139 22.80 29.59 -29.38
CA THR A 139 23.13 29.91 -27.99
C THR A 139 21.91 29.83 -27.07
N GLU A 140 20.76 30.32 -27.54
CA GLU A 140 19.47 30.23 -26.82
C GLU A 140 19.04 28.77 -26.63
N THR A 141 19.07 27.97 -27.70
CA THR A 141 18.74 26.54 -27.62
C THR A 141 19.67 25.78 -26.67
N MET A 142 20.98 26.08 -26.66
CA MET A 142 21.91 25.47 -25.68
C MET A 142 21.59 25.86 -24.24
N ALA A 143 21.13 27.10 -24.00
CA ALA A 143 20.74 27.55 -22.67
C ALA A 143 19.48 26.85 -22.17
N GLU A 144 18.48 26.65 -23.04
CA GLU A 144 17.24 25.93 -22.74
C GLU A 144 17.49 24.46 -22.39
N LEU A 145 18.33 23.76 -23.16
CA LEU A 145 18.70 22.37 -22.86
C LEU A 145 19.39 22.21 -21.49
N GLY A 146 20.07 23.26 -21.00
CA GLY A 146 20.75 23.28 -19.70
C GLY A 146 19.81 23.39 -18.48
N GLN A 147 18.55 23.82 -18.66
CA GLN A 147 17.61 24.10 -17.56
C GLN A 147 16.61 22.97 -17.28
N VAL A 148 16.59 21.90 -18.08
CA VAL A 148 15.63 20.79 -17.96
C VAL A 148 16.03 19.85 -16.81
N ALA A 149 15.79 20.23 -15.55
CA ALA A 149 15.96 19.35 -14.39
C ALA A 149 14.68 19.33 -13.52
N PRO A 150 13.92 18.21 -13.45
CA PRO A 150 12.67 18.12 -12.67
C PRO A 150 12.78 17.35 -11.34
N THR A 151 11.94 17.75 -10.38
CA THR A 151 11.80 17.24 -8.99
C THR A 151 11.16 15.83 -8.93
N LEU A 152 11.57 15.03 -7.93
CA LEU A 152 11.04 13.69 -7.65
C LEU A 152 10.22 13.70 -6.34
N THR A 153 9.00 13.15 -6.38
CA THR A 153 8.18 12.84 -5.20
C THR A 153 7.68 11.40 -5.30
N ILE A 154 7.75 10.66 -4.19
CA ILE A 154 7.28 9.28 -4.09
C ILE A 154 6.48 9.15 -2.79
N ASP A 155 5.27 8.58 -2.87
CA ASP A 155 4.35 8.41 -1.74
C ASP A 155 4.04 6.92 -1.53
N VAL A 156 3.99 6.45 -0.27
CA VAL A 156 3.83 5.04 0.09
C VAL A 156 2.78 4.88 1.18
N ASN A 157 1.61 4.36 0.83
CA ASN A 157 0.56 4.00 1.79
C ASN A 157 0.59 2.51 2.14
N THR A 158 0.38 2.17 3.42
CA THR A 158 0.41 0.79 3.93
C THR A 158 -0.98 0.27 4.30
N SER A 159 -1.23 -1.04 4.15
CA SER A 159 -2.49 -1.73 4.50
C SER A 159 -2.29 -2.68 5.69
N SER A 160 -3.33 -2.90 6.48
CA SER A 160 -3.33 -3.67 7.75
C SER A 160 -3.53 -5.19 7.52
N GLY A 161 -3.39 -5.98 8.59
CA GLY A 161 -3.34 -7.44 8.53
C GLY A 161 -4.63 -8.23 8.78
N GLU A 162 -5.62 -7.66 9.46
CA GLU A 162 -6.94 -8.29 9.64
C GLU A 162 -7.69 -8.45 8.32
N GLU A 163 -7.50 -7.49 7.40
CA GLU A 163 -8.08 -7.47 6.05
C GLU A 163 -7.68 -8.72 5.21
N ILE A 164 -6.49 -9.29 5.45
CA ILE A 164 -6.00 -10.46 4.73
C ILE A 164 -6.64 -11.76 5.22
N VAL A 165 -6.96 -11.85 6.52
CA VAL A 165 -7.63 -13.04 7.07
C VAL A 165 -9.04 -13.17 6.49
N GLU A 166 -9.74 -12.04 6.33
CA GLU A 166 -11.04 -11.97 5.67
C GLU A 166 -10.96 -12.36 4.19
N GLU A 167 -9.92 -11.91 3.48
CA GLU A 167 -9.66 -12.28 2.08
C GLU A 167 -9.41 -13.81 1.93
N ALA A 168 -8.66 -14.41 2.86
CA ALA A 168 -8.42 -15.85 2.88
C ALA A 168 -9.69 -16.66 3.17
N LEU A 169 -10.59 -16.16 4.04
CA LEU A 169 -11.88 -16.78 4.30
C LEU A 169 -12.79 -16.72 3.06
N ARG A 170 -12.83 -15.58 2.35
CA ARG A 170 -13.53 -15.47 1.06
C ARG A 170 -12.96 -16.42 0.00
N TYR A 171 -11.64 -16.58 -0.05
CA TYR A 171 -11.00 -17.52 -0.96
C TYR A 171 -11.41 -18.97 -0.65
N LEU A 172 -11.42 -19.34 0.63
CA LEU A 172 -11.88 -20.65 1.08
C LEU A 172 -13.35 -20.91 0.75
N GLU A 173 -14.24 -19.95 1.00
CA GLU A 173 -15.66 -20.07 0.63
C GLU A 173 -15.84 -20.28 -0.88
N GLY A 174 -15.06 -19.56 -1.70
CA GLY A 174 -15.06 -19.74 -3.16
C GLY A 174 -14.54 -21.11 -3.59
N GLU A 175 -13.46 -21.61 -2.97
CA GLU A 175 -12.89 -22.92 -3.27
C GLU A 175 -13.84 -24.06 -2.82
N ILE A 176 -14.46 -23.97 -1.65
CA ILE A 176 -15.41 -24.96 -1.12
C ILE A 176 -16.69 -24.99 -1.98
N ALA A 177 -17.21 -23.83 -2.37
CA ALA A 177 -18.33 -23.72 -3.30
C ALA A 177 -18.01 -24.32 -4.68
N SER A 178 -16.73 -24.31 -5.09
CA SER A 178 -16.28 -24.88 -6.37
C SER A 178 -15.98 -26.38 -6.31
N LYS A 179 -15.68 -26.96 -5.14
CA LYS A 179 -15.19 -28.35 -5.01
C LYS A 179 -16.19 -29.38 -4.47
N GLU A 180 -17.28 -29.00 -3.83
CA GLU A 180 -18.15 -30.01 -3.21
C GLU A 180 -19.66 -29.70 -3.30
N LEU A 181 -20.32 -30.39 -4.22
CA LEU A 181 -21.62 -31.03 -3.97
C LEU A 181 -21.41 -32.55 -3.99
N PRO A 182 -21.04 -33.20 -2.86
CA PRO A 182 -21.32 -34.61 -2.65
C PRO A 182 -22.78 -34.72 -2.24
N GLU A 183 -23.53 -35.59 -2.90
CA GLU A 183 -24.95 -35.81 -2.63
C GLU A 183 -25.21 -36.10 -1.14
N PRO A 184 -26.32 -35.61 -0.56
CA PRO A 184 -26.62 -35.82 0.84
C PRO A 184 -26.83 -37.31 1.12
N VAL A 185 -25.91 -37.92 1.87
CA VAL A 185 -26.15 -39.24 2.47
C VAL A 185 -27.28 -39.06 3.48
N ASN A 186 -28.45 -39.55 3.09
CA ASN A 186 -29.64 -39.58 3.90
C ASN A 186 -29.46 -40.61 5.02
N VAL A 187 -28.88 -40.19 6.15
CA VAL A 187 -28.92 -40.96 7.40
C VAL A 187 -29.81 -40.20 8.36
N ALA A 188 -30.94 -40.80 8.70
CA ALA A 188 -31.89 -40.25 9.67
C ALA A 188 -31.18 -39.86 10.98
N PRO A 189 -31.58 -38.75 11.63
CA PRO A 189 -30.94 -38.32 12.87
C PRO A 189 -31.31 -39.28 13.99
N ASP A 190 -30.34 -40.06 14.47
CA ASP A 190 -30.47 -40.76 15.75
C ASP A 190 -30.33 -39.71 16.88
N LEU A 191 -31.45 -39.42 17.53
CA LEU A 191 -31.64 -38.38 18.56
C LEU A 191 -30.83 -38.64 19.85
N ASN A 192 -30.01 -39.69 19.91
CA ASN A 192 -29.30 -40.12 21.11
C ASN A 192 -27.82 -39.73 21.17
N ALA A 193 -27.30 -39.00 20.17
CA ALA A 193 -25.89 -38.59 20.13
C ALA A 193 -25.53 -37.52 21.18
N PHE A 194 -26.43 -36.57 21.44
CA PHE A 194 -26.20 -35.48 22.39
C PHE A 194 -26.11 -35.94 23.86
N ASP A 195 -26.86 -36.98 24.24
CA ASP A 195 -26.86 -37.49 25.62
C ASP A 195 -25.61 -38.30 25.96
N ARG A 196 -24.95 -38.88 24.94
CA ARG A 196 -23.68 -39.59 25.12
C ARG A 196 -22.54 -38.61 25.36
N VAL A 197 -22.49 -37.54 24.55
CA VAL A 197 -21.45 -36.49 24.67
C VAL A 197 -21.53 -35.79 26.03
N ARG A 198 -22.73 -35.48 26.53
CA ARG A 198 -22.93 -34.91 27.88
C ARG A 198 -22.47 -35.86 28.99
N ARG A 199 -22.74 -37.16 28.90
CA ARG A 199 -22.29 -38.15 29.89
C ARG A 199 -20.78 -38.33 29.90
N THR A 200 -20.11 -38.31 28.74
CA THR A 200 -18.64 -38.34 28.69
C THR A 200 -18.00 -37.06 29.22
N ALA A 201 -18.62 -35.89 29.02
CA ALA A 201 -18.10 -34.63 29.57
C ALA A 201 -18.23 -34.56 31.10
N LEU A 202 -19.32 -35.11 31.67
CA LEU A 202 -19.52 -35.16 33.12
C LEU A 202 -18.60 -36.17 33.83
N LEU A 203 -18.23 -37.26 33.15
CA LEU A 203 -17.32 -38.27 33.69
C LEU A 203 -15.83 -37.87 33.56
N ALA A 204 -15.52 -36.91 32.69
CA ALA A 204 -14.17 -36.36 32.53
C ALA A 204 -13.85 -35.23 33.53
N ALA A 205 -14.86 -34.64 34.16
CA ALA A 205 -14.70 -33.74 35.30
C ALA A 205 -14.49 -34.55 36.59
N GLY A 206 -13.38 -35.28 36.63
CA GLY A 206 -12.83 -35.82 37.88
C GLY A 206 -12.22 -34.68 38.69
N ASP A 207 -12.43 -34.75 40.00
CA ASP A 207 -11.82 -33.92 41.05
C ASP A 207 -10.38 -33.51 40.72
N ASP A 208 -10.16 -32.20 40.58
CA ASP A 208 -8.92 -31.52 40.92
C ASP A 208 -9.29 -30.06 41.26
N GLU A 209 -9.32 -29.76 42.57
CA GLU A 209 -9.36 -28.40 43.09
C GLU A 209 -8.03 -27.70 42.79
N GLU A 210 -8.00 -26.82 41.80
CA GLU A 210 -7.01 -25.74 41.74
C GLU A 210 -7.69 -24.42 41.35
N ASP A 211 -7.38 -23.36 42.12
CA ASP A 211 -8.03 -22.06 42.10
C ASP A 211 -8.13 -21.45 40.68
N PRO A 212 -9.30 -20.88 40.30
CA PRO A 212 -9.45 -20.26 38.99
C PRO A 212 -8.57 -19.01 38.84
N PHE A 213 -7.83 -18.98 37.73
CA PHE A 213 -7.08 -17.82 37.23
C PHE A 213 -7.95 -16.53 37.22
N LYS A 214 -7.44 -15.48 37.87
CA LYS A 214 -8.01 -14.12 37.83
C LYS A 214 -7.77 -13.47 36.47
N ILE A 215 -8.85 -13.27 35.72
CA ILE A 215 -8.86 -12.37 34.56
C ILE A 215 -9.09 -10.96 35.11
N ASP A 216 -8.09 -10.08 35.03
CA ASP A 216 -8.29 -8.65 35.24
C ASP A 216 -9.05 -8.07 34.04
N VAL A 217 -10.38 -8.18 34.10
CA VAL A 217 -11.28 -7.47 33.20
C VAL A 217 -11.17 -5.98 33.50
N TYR A 218 -10.61 -5.21 32.57
CA TYR A 218 -10.81 -3.76 32.55
C TYR A 218 -12.31 -3.49 32.39
N GLN A 219 -12.98 -3.26 33.51
CA GLN A 219 -14.36 -2.78 33.54
C GLN A 219 -14.41 -1.40 32.88
N SER A 220 -14.88 -1.33 31.63
CA SER A 220 -15.43 -0.08 31.09
C SER A 220 -16.64 0.29 31.95
N LYS A 221 -16.59 1.49 32.52
CA LYS A 221 -17.57 2.04 33.47
C LYS A 221 -19.03 1.78 33.05
N ARG A 222 -19.84 1.38 34.03
CA ARG A 222 -21.31 1.22 34.02
C ARG A 222 -22.04 2.20 33.09
N SER A 223 -22.79 1.68 32.13
CA SER A 223 -23.69 2.40 31.22
C SER A 223 -25.09 2.67 31.82
N GLU A 224 -25.21 2.76 33.14
CA GLU A 224 -26.49 3.02 33.81
C GLU A 224 -27.13 4.41 33.50
N PRO A 225 -26.40 5.53 33.26
CA PRO A 225 -27.08 6.82 33.03
C PRO A 225 -27.73 6.96 31.65
N LEU A 226 -27.27 6.20 30.65
CA LEU A 226 -27.81 6.28 29.28
C LEU A 226 -29.14 5.53 29.14
N GLU A 227 -29.31 4.42 29.85
CA GLU A 227 -30.54 3.61 29.80
C GLU A 227 -31.74 4.38 30.37
N GLU A 228 -31.54 5.09 31.49
CA GLU A 228 -32.59 5.92 32.10
C GLU A 228 -32.92 7.14 31.24
N ALA A 229 -31.91 7.81 30.66
CA ALA A 229 -32.11 8.98 29.82
C ALA A 229 -32.84 8.64 28.51
N VAL A 230 -32.54 7.50 27.89
CA VAL A 230 -33.27 6.99 26.72
C VAL A 230 -34.71 6.61 27.11
N SER A 231 -34.94 5.96 28.25
CA SER A 231 -36.29 5.61 28.71
C SER A 231 -37.14 6.86 28.99
N ASN A 232 -36.58 7.91 29.58
CA ASN A 232 -37.27 9.17 29.83
C ASN A 232 -37.58 9.91 28.52
N TYR A 233 -36.67 9.87 27.56
CA TYR A 233 -36.88 10.45 26.23
C TYR A 233 -38.03 9.76 25.49
N VAL A 234 -38.09 8.43 25.52
CA VAL A 234 -39.18 7.63 24.93
C VAL A 234 -40.53 7.98 25.56
N ASN A 235 -40.58 8.12 26.89
CA ASN A 235 -41.79 8.52 27.60
C ASN A 235 -42.23 9.94 27.23
N SER A 236 -41.29 10.88 27.07
CA SER A 236 -41.58 12.28 26.75
C SER A 236 -42.14 12.49 25.34
N LYS A 237 -41.79 11.62 24.38
CA LYS A 237 -42.18 11.73 22.96
C LYS A 237 -43.34 10.80 22.58
N GLY A 238 -43.96 10.12 23.55
CA GLY A 238 -45.19 9.36 23.34
C GLY A 238 -45.02 8.14 22.42
N GLY A 239 -43.90 7.42 22.54
CA GLY A 239 -43.73 6.12 21.88
C GLY A 239 -43.35 6.16 20.41
N ARG A 240 -42.86 7.29 19.88
CA ARG A 240 -42.14 7.35 18.58
C ARG A 240 -40.69 7.70 18.84
N LEU A 241 -39.78 6.75 18.58
CA LEU A 241 -38.35 6.95 18.75
C LEU A 241 -37.68 7.08 17.38
N ASN A 242 -37.10 8.25 17.12
CA ASN A 242 -36.12 8.43 16.06
C ASN A 242 -34.73 8.32 16.69
N VAL A 243 -33.98 7.26 16.34
CA VAL A 243 -32.65 6.95 16.91
C VAL A 243 -31.69 8.12 16.71
N TYR A 244 -31.80 8.84 15.58
CA TYR A 244 -30.96 9.99 15.27
C TYR A 244 -31.27 11.21 16.15
N GLU A 245 -32.54 11.52 16.37
CA GLU A 245 -32.94 12.63 17.25
C GLU A 245 -32.61 12.34 18.72
N ALA A 246 -32.70 11.07 19.14
CA ALA A 246 -32.32 10.65 20.48
C ALA A 246 -30.81 10.82 20.71
N ALA A 247 -29.97 10.45 19.75
CA ALA A 247 -28.51 10.64 19.83
C ALA A 247 -28.13 12.12 19.96
N VAL A 248 -28.80 13.00 19.21
CA VAL A 248 -28.60 14.46 19.28
C VAL A 248 -29.09 15.04 20.60
N ALA A 249 -30.28 14.62 21.08
CA ALA A 249 -30.85 15.14 22.32
C ALA A 249 -30.10 14.67 23.58
N LEU A 250 -29.52 13.46 23.54
CA LEU A 250 -28.80 12.84 24.65
C LEU A 250 -27.29 13.11 24.58
N ASN A 251 -26.81 13.77 23.53
CA ASN A 251 -25.39 14.05 23.27
C ASN A 251 -24.51 12.79 23.41
N ALA A 252 -24.99 11.69 22.83
CA ALA A 252 -24.39 10.37 22.93
C ALA A 252 -24.08 9.82 21.52
N PRO A 253 -23.02 8.99 21.39
CA PRO A 253 -22.71 8.36 20.11
C PRO A 253 -23.85 7.43 19.68
N LEU A 254 -24.14 7.45 18.37
CA LEU A 254 -25.27 6.74 17.76
C LEU A 254 -25.28 5.24 18.12
N ASP A 255 -24.09 4.61 18.09
CA ASP A 255 -23.90 3.19 18.38
C ASP A 255 -24.31 2.81 19.82
N ASP A 256 -24.10 3.70 20.80
CA ASP A 256 -24.43 3.41 22.19
C ASP A 256 -25.93 3.59 22.44
N VAL A 257 -26.56 4.56 21.76
CA VAL A 257 -28.02 4.74 21.80
C VAL A 257 -28.72 3.56 21.13
N GLU A 258 -28.19 3.06 20.00
CA GLU A 258 -28.73 1.90 19.31
C GLU A 258 -28.64 0.62 20.16
N LYS A 259 -27.50 0.36 20.80
CA LYS A 259 -27.34 -0.77 21.73
C LYS A 259 -28.33 -0.72 22.89
N VAL A 260 -28.54 0.46 23.47
CA VAL A 260 -29.49 0.66 24.57
C VAL A 260 -30.93 0.49 24.10
N VAL A 261 -31.28 1.00 22.91
CA VAL A 261 -32.61 0.79 22.30
C VAL A 261 -32.84 -0.69 22.03
N LEU A 262 -31.87 -1.41 21.47
CA LEU A 262 -31.96 -2.85 21.24
C LEU A 262 -32.15 -3.63 22.55
N LYS A 263 -31.48 -3.23 23.62
CA LYS A 263 -31.67 -3.80 24.96
C LYS A 263 -33.10 -3.56 25.48
N LEU A 264 -33.63 -2.34 25.35
CA LEU A 264 -35.00 -1.99 25.77
C LEU A 264 -36.08 -2.66 24.90
N VAL A 265 -35.79 -2.94 23.62
CA VAL A 265 -36.64 -3.73 22.73
C VAL A 265 -36.66 -5.20 23.18
N ASN A 266 -35.50 -5.77 23.51
CA ASN A 266 -35.39 -7.15 24.00
C ASN A 266 -36.08 -7.34 25.37
N GLU A 267 -36.08 -6.30 26.21
CA GLU A 267 -36.85 -6.24 27.46
C GLU A 267 -38.35 -5.99 27.24
N GLY A 268 -38.80 -5.82 25.99
CA GLY A 268 -40.22 -5.72 25.62
C GLY A 268 -40.87 -4.36 25.92
N ARG A 269 -40.08 -3.33 26.24
CA ARG A 269 -40.59 -2.01 26.64
C ARG A 269 -40.85 -1.06 25.46
N ILE A 270 -40.36 -1.40 24.26
CA ILE A 270 -40.52 -0.61 23.04
C ILE A 270 -40.87 -1.56 21.87
N LYS A 271 -41.89 -1.22 21.08
CA LYS A 271 -42.20 -1.93 19.82
C LYS A 271 -41.69 -1.12 18.65
N VAL A 272 -40.78 -1.72 17.87
CA VAL A 272 -40.30 -1.14 16.62
C VAL A 272 -41.36 -1.40 15.54
N SER A 273 -42.06 -0.36 15.09
CA SER A 273 -42.82 -0.40 13.84
C SER A 273 -41.93 0.19 12.76
N GLY A 274 -41.56 -0.64 11.79
CA GLY A 274 -41.02 -0.15 10.51
C GLY A 274 -42.07 0.56 9.69
#